data_AF-A0A1F9E8D5-F1
#
_entry.id   AF-A0A1F9E8D5-F1
#
_cell.length_a   1.000
_cell.length_b   1.000
_cell.length_c   1.000
_cell.angle_alpha   90.00
_cell.angle_beta   90.00
_cell.angle_gamma   90.00
#
_symmetry.space_group_name_H-M   'P 1'
#
loop_
_entity.id
_entity.type
_entity.pdbx_description
1 polymer ?
#
loop_
_entity_poly.entity_id
_entity_poly.type
_entity_poly.pdbx_seq_one_letter_code
_entity_poly.pdbx_strand_id
1 'polypeptide(L)'
;MDTKLKGDIAEQETVLQGLKRGWGVLKPVGDRLPYDLVFDVEGVLVKIQVKSAWLDESSLNYVVDNRRTKTNRRDMIREAYQSSDFDFAVIYIAGKNIFYVFPVGVFIEYGSEIHLVEEEKRQRKPRSAEYRDAWNLILQWATRRETHVGSPIKFGEACSEVIPSQASLGLKLVKKV
;
A
#
# COMPACT_ATOMS: atom_id res chain seq x y z
N MET A 1 -4.62 -26.76 -11.06
CA MET A 1 -3.54 -26.03 -10.36
C MET A 1 -4.07 -25.59 -9.02
N ASP A 2 -3.34 -25.85 -7.93
CA ASP A 2 -3.70 -25.43 -6.57
C ASP A 2 -3.86 -23.91 -6.50
N THR A 3 -4.86 -23.44 -5.76
CA THR A 3 -5.12 -22.01 -5.52
C THR A 3 -3.94 -21.31 -4.85
N LYS A 4 -3.23 -22.00 -3.95
CA LYS A 4 -2.01 -21.49 -3.32
C LYS A 4 -0.91 -21.26 -4.35
N LEU A 5 -0.67 -22.28 -5.19
CA LEU A 5 0.32 -22.18 -6.26
C LEU A 5 0.02 -21.05 -7.25
N LYS A 6 -1.25 -20.77 -7.56
CA LYS A 6 -1.62 -19.62 -8.39
C LYS A 6 -1.24 -18.28 -7.73
N GLY A 7 -1.45 -18.18 -6.42
CA GLY A 7 -1.03 -17.03 -5.62
C GLY A 7 0.48 -16.87 -5.62
N ASP A 8 1.21 -17.95 -5.33
CA ASP A 8 2.68 -17.95 -5.31
C ASP A 8 3.27 -17.53 -6.66
N ILE A 9 2.72 -18.02 -7.78
CA ILE A 9 3.12 -17.60 -9.13
C ILE A 9 2.86 -16.10 -9.33
N ALA A 10 1.69 -15.59 -8.94
CA ALA A 10 1.38 -14.17 -9.07
C ALA A 10 2.34 -13.29 -8.25
N GLU A 11 2.70 -13.73 -7.04
CA GLU A 11 3.71 -13.06 -6.23
C GLU A 11 5.07 -13.03 -6.94
N GLN A 12 5.56 -14.18 -7.43
CA GLN A 12 6.86 -14.24 -8.09
C GLN A 12 6.91 -13.41 -9.38
N GLU A 13 5.84 -13.41 -10.17
CA GLU A 13 5.72 -12.58 -11.35
C GLU A 13 5.72 -11.09 -10.98
N THR A 14 5.10 -10.72 -9.86
CA THR A 14 5.14 -9.35 -9.33
C THR A 14 6.54 -8.95 -8.86
N VAL A 15 7.27 -9.86 -8.19
CA VAL A 15 8.69 -9.67 -7.82
C VAL A 15 9.52 -9.38 -9.08
N LEU A 16 9.35 -10.20 -10.12
CA LEU A 16 10.07 -10.02 -11.39
C LEU A 16 9.80 -8.65 -12.02
N GLN A 17 8.56 -8.16 -11.96
CA GLN A 17 8.22 -6.82 -12.45
C GLN A 17 8.91 -5.71 -11.65
N GLY A 18 8.98 -5.82 -10.32
CA GLY A 18 9.73 -4.88 -9.48
C GLY A 18 11.22 -4.86 -9.85
N LEU A 19 11.84 -6.04 -9.94
CA LEU A 19 13.27 -6.17 -10.27
C LEU A 19 13.61 -5.64 -11.67
N LYS A 20 12.76 -5.90 -12.67
CA LYS A 20 12.93 -5.35 -14.03
C LYS A 20 12.93 -3.81 -14.09
N ARG A 21 12.36 -3.16 -13.08
CA ARG A 21 12.31 -1.69 -12.94
C ARG A 21 13.43 -1.13 -12.06
N GLY A 22 14.32 -1.99 -11.57
CA GLY A 22 15.41 -1.59 -10.68
C GLY A 22 14.97 -1.29 -9.25
N TRP A 23 13.77 -1.72 -8.85
CA TRP A 23 13.29 -1.54 -7.48
C TRP A 23 13.81 -2.64 -6.57
N GLY A 24 14.05 -2.30 -5.30
CA GLY A 24 14.27 -3.31 -4.27
C GLY A 24 12.96 -4.06 -3.98
N VAL A 25 13.07 -5.33 -3.60
CA VAL A 25 11.90 -6.16 -3.25
C VAL A 25 12.14 -6.82 -1.91
N LEU A 26 11.22 -6.61 -0.97
CA LEU A 26 11.24 -7.22 0.34
C LEU A 26 10.05 -8.16 0.46
N LYS A 27 10.31 -9.37 0.98
CA LYS A 27 9.26 -10.35 1.32
C LYS A 27 9.12 -10.45 2.84
N PRO A 28 7.92 -10.25 3.40
CA PRO A 28 7.69 -10.47 4.82
C PRO A 28 7.88 -11.95 5.19
N VAL A 29 8.27 -12.21 6.44
CA VAL A 29 8.37 -13.56 6.98
C VAL A 29 7.00 -13.97 7.53
N GLY A 30 6.39 -14.98 6.92
CA GLY A 30 5.05 -15.48 7.27
C GLY A 30 3.91 -14.81 6.50
N ASP A 31 2.67 -15.21 6.79
CA ASP A 31 1.45 -14.91 6.02
C ASP A 31 0.41 -14.08 6.81
N ARG A 32 0.83 -13.46 7.92
CA ARG A 32 -0.09 -12.77 8.85
C ARG A 32 -0.40 -11.33 8.43
N LEU A 33 0.52 -10.71 7.68
CA LEU A 33 0.41 -9.31 7.25
C LEU A 33 -0.67 -9.14 6.17
N PRO A 34 -1.23 -7.93 6.01
CA PRO A 34 -2.27 -7.67 5.02
C PRO A 34 -1.68 -7.25 3.66
N TYR A 35 -0.42 -7.59 3.40
CA TYR A 35 0.32 -7.36 2.16
C TYR A 35 1.35 -8.48 1.97
N ASP A 36 1.70 -8.76 0.72
CA ASP A 36 2.54 -9.91 0.35
C ASP A 36 3.97 -9.49 0.04
N LEU A 37 4.19 -8.26 -0.43
CA LEU A 37 5.48 -7.73 -0.82
C LEU A 37 5.63 -6.27 -0.39
N VAL A 38 6.87 -5.79 -0.37
CA VAL A 38 7.18 -4.36 -0.29
C VAL A 38 8.18 -4.04 -1.39
N PHE A 39 7.91 -2.99 -2.17
CA PHE A 39 8.90 -2.43 -3.08
C PHE A 39 9.66 -1.30 -2.40
N ASP A 40 10.97 -1.29 -2.56
CA ASP A 40 11.82 -0.14 -2.26
C ASP A 40 12.02 0.63 -3.57
N VAL A 41 11.36 1.79 -3.65
CA VAL A 41 11.37 2.67 -4.81
C VAL A 41 12.03 3.98 -4.39
N GLU A 42 13.28 4.17 -4.79
CA GLU A 42 14.05 5.38 -4.46
C GLU A 42 14.13 5.65 -2.94
N GLY A 43 14.26 4.59 -2.13
CA GLY A 43 14.31 4.69 -0.67
C GLY A 43 12.94 4.78 0.01
N VAL A 44 11.86 4.82 -0.75
CA VAL A 44 10.49 4.79 -0.23
C VAL A 44 9.93 3.37 -0.28
N LEU A 45 9.52 2.87 0.88
CA LEU A 45 8.90 1.55 1.01
C LEU A 45 7.40 1.61 0.65
N VAL A 46 7.02 0.84 -0.35
CA VAL A 46 5.65 0.75 -0.89
C VAL A 46 5.09 -0.64 -0.60
N LYS A 47 4.05 -0.74 0.23
CA LYS A 47 3.42 -2.03 0.56
C LYS A 47 2.50 -2.50 -0.56
N ILE A 48 2.67 -3.73 -0.98
CA ILE A 48 1.98 -4.33 -2.13
C ILE A 48 1.18 -5.56 -1.69
N GLN A 49 -0.13 -5.53 -1.94
CA GLN A 49 -0.97 -6.73 -1.90
C GLN A 49 -1.05 -7.33 -3.31
N VAL A 50 -0.76 -8.61 -3.45
CA VAL A 50 -0.85 -9.34 -4.73
C VAL A 50 -2.13 -10.15 -4.75
N LYS A 51 -2.79 -10.18 -5.92
CA LYS A 51 -3.92 -11.06 -6.19
C LYS A 51 -3.82 -11.68 -7.57
N SER A 52 -4.27 -12.93 -7.70
CA SER A 52 -4.43 -13.60 -8.98
C SER A 52 -5.89 -13.50 -9.43
N ALA A 53 -6.12 -13.03 -10.66
CA ALA A 53 -7.45 -12.97 -11.24
C ALA A 53 -7.81 -14.29 -11.92
N TRP A 54 -9.09 -14.68 -11.86
CA TRP A 54 -9.62 -15.84 -12.56
C TRP A 54 -10.53 -15.43 -13.70
N LEU A 55 -10.64 -16.26 -14.72
CA LEU A 55 -11.60 -16.05 -15.80
C LEU A 55 -12.99 -16.43 -15.29
N ASP A 56 -13.94 -15.52 -15.41
CA ASP A 56 -15.37 -15.83 -15.31
C ASP A 56 -15.88 -16.20 -16.70
N GLU A 57 -16.21 -17.47 -16.88
CA GLU A 57 -16.67 -18.03 -18.16
C GLU A 57 -18.01 -17.45 -18.62
N SER A 58 -18.83 -16.96 -17.69
CA SER A 58 -20.15 -16.42 -18.02
C SER A 58 -20.07 -15.03 -18.66
N SER A 59 -19.20 -14.17 -18.14
CA SER A 59 -19.01 -12.80 -18.66
C SER A 59 -17.83 -12.67 -19.63
N LEU A 60 -17.02 -13.73 -19.78
CA LEU A 60 -15.76 -13.74 -20.53
C LEU A 60 -14.85 -12.58 -20.12
N ASN A 61 -14.74 -12.36 -18.81
CA ASN A 61 -13.89 -11.33 -18.21
C ASN A 61 -13.06 -11.93 -17.07
N TYR A 62 -11.94 -11.30 -16.75
CA TYR A 62 -11.19 -11.68 -15.56
C TYR A 62 -11.74 -10.97 -14.33
N VAL A 63 -11.85 -11.69 -13.23
CA VAL A 63 -12.44 -11.19 -11.98
C VAL A 63 -11.49 -11.44 -10.83
N VAL A 64 -11.55 -10.56 -9.85
CA VAL A 64 -10.78 -10.62 -8.61
C VAL A 64 -11.63 -10.06 -7.47
N ASP A 65 -11.65 -10.78 -6.35
CA ASP A 65 -12.32 -10.34 -5.13
C ASP A 65 -11.43 -9.34 -4.38
N ASN A 66 -11.98 -8.19 -4.01
CA ASN A 66 -11.26 -7.12 -3.33
C ASN A 66 -11.30 -7.20 -1.81
N ARG A 67 -11.72 -8.35 -1.26
CA ARG A 67 -11.80 -8.61 0.19
C ARG A 67 -10.73 -9.60 0.60
N ARG A 68 -10.47 -9.64 1.90
CA ARG A 68 -9.66 -10.65 2.55
C ARG A 68 -10.58 -11.77 3.04
N THR A 69 -10.38 -12.98 2.54
CA THR A 69 -11.08 -14.16 3.05
C THR A 69 -10.20 -14.85 4.07
N LYS A 70 -10.65 -14.90 5.32
CA LYS A 70 -10.04 -15.71 6.38
C LYS A 70 -10.93 -16.91 6.64
N THR A 71 -10.44 -18.09 6.28
CA THR A 71 -11.15 -19.35 6.54
C THR A 71 -10.58 -20.01 7.78
N ASN A 72 -11.38 -20.10 8.84
CA ASN A 72 -11.13 -21.00 9.96
C ASN A 72 -11.91 -22.30 9.75
N ARG A 73 -11.61 -23.36 10.53
CA ARG A 73 -12.30 -24.66 10.43
C ARG A 73 -13.83 -24.60 10.62
N ARG A 74 -14.35 -23.49 11.15
CA ARG A 74 -15.76 -23.31 11.49
C ARG A 74 -16.45 -22.25 10.64
N ASP A 75 -15.75 -21.15 10.33
CA ASP A 75 -16.33 -19.99 9.66
C ASP A 75 -15.40 -19.45 8.57
N MET A 76 -16.00 -19.04 7.45
CA MET A 76 -15.33 -18.28 6.39
C MET A 76 -15.75 -16.81 6.52
N ILE A 77 -14.84 -15.97 7.03
CA ILE A 77 -15.09 -14.56 7.25
C ILE A 77 -14.47 -13.77 6.10
N ARG A 78 -15.27 -12.89 5.47
CA ARG A 78 -14.81 -11.94 4.46
C ARG A 78 -14.73 -10.55 5.08
N GLU A 79 -13.53 -10.01 5.17
CA GLU A 79 -13.24 -8.68 5.71
C GLU A 79 -12.79 -7.74 4.60
N ALA A 80 -13.26 -6.50 4.62
CA ALA A 80 -12.77 -5.47 3.71
C ALA A 80 -11.39 -4.99 4.17
N TYR A 81 -10.51 -4.71 3.21
CA TYR A 81 -9.22 -4.07 3.50
C TYR A 81 -9.42 -2.63 3.94
N GLN A 82 -8.50 -2.15 4.77
CA GLN A 82 -8.42 -0.75 5.19
C GLN A 82 -7.39 -0.01 4.33
N SER A 83 -7.53 1.31 4.22
CA SER A 83 -6.56 2.16 3.49
C SER A 83 -5.14 2.11 4.07
N SER A 84 -4.98 1.63 5.30
CA SER A 84 -3.68 1.47 5.97
C SER A 84 -3.03 0.10 5.73
N ASP A 85 -3.74 -0.87 5.16
CA ASP A 85 -3.25 -2.25 5.03
C ASP A 85 -2.06 -2.33 4.07
N PHE A 86 -2.23 -1.78 2.87
CA PHE A 86 -1.21 -1.69 1.82
C PHE A 86 -1.36 -0.37 1.06
N ASP A 87 -0.38 -0.03 0.23
CA ASP A 87 -0.41 1.20 -0.58
C ASP A 87 -0.96 0.92 -1.99
N PHE A 88 -0.59 -0.22 -2.58
CA PHE A 88 -1.08 -0.67 -3.88
C PHE A 88 -1.50 -2.14 -3.88
N ALA A 89 -2.54 -2.45 -4.66
CA ALA A 89 -2.90 -3.81 -5.03
C ALA A 89 -2.43 -4.10 -6.46
N VAL A 90 -1.67 -5.17 -6.63
CA VAL A 90 -1.24 -5.68 -7.94
C VAL A 90 -2.04 -6.92 -8.27
N ILE A 91 -2.70 -6.91 -9.42
CA ILE A 91 -3.56 -7.99 -9.88
C ILE A 91 -2.95 -8.63 -11.12
N TYR A 92 -2.71 -9.93 -11.07
CA TYR A 92 -2.08 -10.68 -12.14
C TYR A 92 -3.07 -11.57 -12.89
N ILE A 93 -3.09 -11.45 -14.22
CA ILE A 93 -3.83 -12.33 -15.12
C ILE A 93 -2.85 -13.32 -15.75
N ALA A 94 -2.78 -14.53 -15.18
CA ALA A 94 -1.79 -15.53 -15.57
C ALA A 94 -1.89 -15.96 -17.05
N GLY A 95 -3.11 -16.15 -17.57
CA GLY A 95 -3.31 -16.61 -18.94
C GLY A 95 -2.90 -15.62 -20.03
N LYS A 96 -2.71 -14.34 -19.67
CA LYS A 96 -2.30 -13.27 -20.61
C LYS A 96 -0.97 -12.61 -20.23
N ASN A 97 -0.41 -12.94 -19.06
CA ASN A 97 0.73 -12.25 -18.47
C ASN A 97 0.54 -10.73 -18.39
N ILE A 98 -0.60 -10.29 -17.85
CA ILE A 98 -0.98 -8.87 -17.74
C ILE A 98 -1.13 -8.51 -16.26
N PHE A 99 -0.75 -7.27 -15.93
CA PHE A 99 -0.88 -6.73 -14.60
C PHE A 99 -1.84 -5.54 -14.56
N TYR A 100 -2.52 -5.40 -13.45
CA TYR A 100 -3.23 -4.19 -13.07
C TYR A 100 -2.68 -3.69 -11.74
N VAL A 101 -2.47 -2.38 -11.63
CA VAL A 101 -1.85 -1.74 -10.47
C VAL A 101 -2.81 -0.69 -9.91
N PHE A 102 -3.49 -1.00 -8.82
CA PHE A 102 -4.49 -0.14 -8.20
C PHE A 102 -3.93 0.53 -6.93
N PRO A 103 -4.08 1.85 -6.78
CA PRO A 103 -3.94 2.48 -5.47
C PRO A 103 -4.96 1.90 -4.47
N VAL A 104 -4.59 1.74 -3.20
CA VAL A 104 -5.46 1.16 -2.17
C VAL A 104 -6.83 1.85 -2.11
N GLY A 105 -6.87 3.19 -2.19
CA GLY A 105 -8.12 3.94 -2.14
C GLY A 105 -9.09 3.57 -3.27
N VAL A 106 -8.56 3.33 -4.47
CA VAL A 106 -9.36 2.87 -5.62
C VAL A 106 -9.78 1.42 -5.44
N PHE A 107 -8.87 0.57 -4.95
CA PHE A 107 -9.13 -0.86 -4.79
C PHE A 107 -10.24 -1.15 -3.78
N ILE A 108 -10.31 -0.41 -2.67
CA ILE A 108 -11.31 -0.59 -1.62
C ILE A 108 -12.66 0.08 -1.94
N GLU A 109 -12.71 0.99 -2.92
CA GLU A 109 -13.97 1.60 -3.40
C GLU A 109 -14.88 0.59 -4.13
N TYR A 110 -14.33 -0.50 -4.65
CA TYR A 110 -15.13 -1.57 -5.24
C TYR A 110 -15.90 -2.34 -4.15
N GLY A 111 -17.14 -2.75 -4.44
CA GLY A 111 -18.00 -3.38 -3.42
C GLY A 111 -17.72 -4.87 -3.17
N SER A 112 -17.32 -5.63 -4.18
CA SER A 112 -17.14 -7.08 -4.07
C SER A 112 -16.07 -7.62 -5.00
N GLU A 113 -16.21 -7.29 -6.28
CA GLU A 113 -15.42 -7.85 -7.35
C GLU A 113 -15.03 -6.75 -8.31
N ILE A 114 -13.82 -6.88 -8.86
CA ILE A 114 -13.31 -5.98 -9.88
C ILE A 114 -13.27 -6.76 -11.18
N HIS A 115 -14.00 -6.29 -12.19
CA HIS A 115 -13.98 -6.86 -13.53
C HIS A 115 -12.85 -6.24 -14.35
N LEU A 116 -12.01 -7.09 -14.94
CA LEU A 116 -10.87 -6.75 -15.78
C LEU A 116 -11.17 -7.27 -17.20
N VAL A 117 -11.29 -6.34 -18.14
CA VAL A 117 -11.74 -6.64 -19.51
C VAL A 117 -10.54 -6.52 -20.45
N GLU A 118 -10.08 -7.66 -20.96
CA GLU A 118 -8.96 -7.79 -21.91
C GLU A 118 -9.40 -8.21 -23.32
N GLU A 119 -10.70 -8.30 -23.56
CA GLU A 119 -11.25 -8.53 -24.89
C GLU A 119 -11.68 -7.21 -25.53
N GLU A 120 -11.54 -7.12 -26.85
CA GLU A 120 -12.06 -5.99 -27.63
C GLU A 120 -13.59 -6.07 -27.72
N LYS A 121 -14.26 -5.54 -26.69
CA LYS A 121 -15.71 -5.39 -26.66
C LYS A 121 -16.10 -4.01 -27.20
N ARG A 122 -17.24 -3.93 -27.92
CA ARG A 122 -17.80 -2.66 -28.41
C ARG A 122 -18.22 -1.71 -27.28
N GLN A 123 -18.39 -2.23 -26.08
CA GLN A 123 -18.80 -1.46 -24.91
C GLN A 123 -17.66 -0.60 -24.37
N ARG A 124 -18.01 0.49 -23.68
CA ARG A 124 -17.05 1.35 -22.99
C ARG A 124 -16.26 0.51 -21.98
N LYS A 125 -14.94 0.67 -21.98
CA LYS A 125 -14.06 -0.01 -21.02
C LYS A 125 -14.41 0.40 -19.58
N PRO A 126 -14.38 -0.53 -18.62
CA PRO A 126 -14.61 -0.22 -17.22
C PRO A 126 -13.49 0.67 -16.66
N ARG A 127 -13.77 1.35 -15.53
CA ARG A 127 -12.79 2.17 -14.79
C ARG A 127 -11.48 1.41 -14.49
N SER A 128 -11.56 0.09 -14.31
CA SER A 128 -10.40 -0.76 -14.05
C SER A 128 -9.35 -0.72 -15.17
N ALA A 129 -9.76 -0.45 -16.43
CA ALA A 129 -8.85 -0.39 -17.57
C ALA A 129 -7.79 0.71 -17.45
N GLU A 130 -8.04 1.76 -16.68
CA GLU A 130 -7.07 2.84 -16.41
C GLU A 130 -5.85 2.36 -15.61
N TYR A 131 -5.98 1.22 -14.93
CA TYR A 131 -4.94 0.67 -14.06
C TYR A 131 -4.15 -0.48 -14.69
N ARG A 132 -4.41 -0.79 -15.97
CA ARG A 132 -3.67 -1.81 -16.72
C ARG A 132 -2.22 -1.36 -16.91
N ASP A 133 -1.26 -2.19 -16.50
CA ASP A 133 0.18 -1.92 -16.52
C ASP A 133 0.59 -0.57 -15.90
N ALA A 134 -0.21 -0.03 -14.97
CA ALA A 134 -0.05 1.30 -14.39
C ALA A 134 1.05 1.39 -13.30
N TRP A 135 2.19 0.76 -13.54
CA TRP A 135 3.34 0.73 -12.62
C TRP A 135 3.91 2.13 -12.33
N ASN A 136 3.72 3.06 -13.26
CA ASN A 136 4.11 4.47 -13.08
C ASN A 136 3.38 5.13 -11.91
N LEU A 137 2.21 4.65 -11.49
CA LEU A 137 1.50 5.17 -10.32
C LEU A 137 2.29 4.94 -9.03
N ILE A 138 2.97 3.79 -8.92
CA ILE A 138 3.84 3.48 -7.77
C ILE A 138 5.01 4.46 -7.73
N LEU A 139 5.68 4.68 -8.87
CA LEU A 139 6.81 5.61 -8.96
C LEU A 139 6.38 7.04 -8.59
N GLN A 140 5.31 7.55 -9.20
CA GLN A 140 4.81 8.90 -8.91
C GLN A 140 4.42 9.06 -7.44
N TRP A 141 3.84 8.03 -6.84
CA TRP A 141 3.47 8.03 -5.44
C TRP A 141 4.69 8.05 -4.52
N ALA A 142 5.74 7.29 -4.85
CA ALA A 142 7.00 7.26 -4.11
C ALA A 142 7.70 8.61 -4.16
N THR A 143 7.87 9.19 -5.35
CA THR A 143 8.51 10.52 -5.53
C THR A 143 7.79 11.62 -4.75
N ARG A 144 6.44 11.59 -4.68
CA ARG A 144 5.67 12.56 -3.87
C ARG A 144 5.93 12.44 -2.38
N ARG A 145 6.23 11.24 -1.88
CA ARG A 145 6.52 11.03 -0.45
C ARG A 145 7.96 11.40 -0.11
N GLU A 146 8.89 11.16 -1.01
CA GLU A 146 10.28 11.61 -0.85
C GLU A 146 10.35 13.15 -0.71
N THR A 147 9.62 13.90 -1.55
CA THR A 147 9.62 15.38 -1.47
C THR A 147 9.02 15.92 -0.16
N HIS A 148 8.10 15.18 0.47
CA HIS A 148 7.57 15.54 1.79
C HIS A 148 8.56 15.24 2.93
N VAL A 149 9.35 14.17 2.82
CA VAL A 149 10.40 13.82 3.80
C VAL A 149 11.62 14.73 3.66
N GLY A 150 11.91 15.21 2.44
CA GLY A 150 13.00 16.12 2.13
C GLY A 150 12.76 17.61 2.41
N SER A 151 11.59 18.00 2.95
CA SER A 151 11.45 19.36 3.48
C SER A 151 12.38 19.52 4.68
N PRO A 152 13.28 20.53 4.68
CA PRO A 152 14.24 20.67 5.77
C PRO A 152 13.47 20.93 7.06
N ILE A 153 13.56 19.97 7.99
CA ILE A 153 13.31 20.24 9.40
C ILE A 153 14.24 21.40 9.75
N LYS A 154 13.68 22.58 10.04
CA LYS A 154 14.46 23.71 10.55
C LYS A 154 15.10 23.28 11.87
N PHE A 155 16.32 22.77 11.81
CA PHE A 155 17.19 22.67 12.97
C PHE A 155 17.69 24.07 13.28
N GLY A 156 17.07 24.72 14.26
CA GLY A 156 17.57 25.99 14.78
C GLY A 156 16.47 26.96 15.21
N GLU A 157 15.87 26.69 16.37
CA GLU A 157 15.58 27.75 17.34
C GLU A 157 16.03 27.21 18.71
N ALA A 158 17.30 27.43 19.01
CA ALA A 158 17.78 27.35 20.38
C ALA A 158 17.05 28.44 21.18
N CYS A 159 16.13 28.04 22.06
CA CYS A 159 15.57 28.94 23.07
C CYS A 159 16.72 29.41 23.96
N SER A 160 17.26 30.58 23.65
CA SER A 160 18.18 31.33 24.50
C SER A 160 17.35 32.16 25.49
N GLU A 161 16.66 31.49 26.41
CA GLU A 161 16.18 32.17 27.62
C GLU A 161 17.29 32.15 28.66
N VAL A 162 18.12 33.18 28.58
CA VAL A 162 19.00 33.61 29.67
C VAL A 162 18.09 34.02 30.83
N ILE A 163 18.07 33.22 31.90
CA ILE A 163 17.42 33.60 33.16
C ILE A 163 18.19 34.79 33.74
N PRO A 164 17.60 36.00 33.86
CA PRO A 164 18.27 37.09 34.54
C PRO A 164 18.08 36.92 36.05
N SER A 165 19.20 36.84 36.77
CA SER A 165 19.23 37.06 38.21
C SER A 165 18.73 38.47 38.54
N GLN A 166 17.74 38.59 39.42
CA GLN A 166 17.56 39.79 40.24
C GLN A 166 17.24 39.37 41.67
N ALA A 167 18.21 39.63 42.54
CA ALA A 167 18.05 39.60 43.97
C ALA A 167 17.37 40.88 44.48
N SER A 168 16.90 40.79 45.73
CA SER A 168 16.54 41.86 46.66
C SER A 168 15.07 42.34 46.58
N LEU A 169 14.34 42.65 47.67
CA LEU A 169 14.72 42.89 49.06
C LEU A 169 13.45 42.86 49.95
N GLY A 170 13.54 42.19 51.10
CA GLY A 170 12.94 42.67 52.36
C GLY A 170 11.53 42.21 52.74
N LEU A 171 11.42 41.34 53.76
CA LEU A 171 10.35 41.45 54.75
C LEU A 171 10.79 41.01 56.17
N LYS A 172 11.04 42.04 56.97
CA LYS A 172 10.85 42.24 58.42
C LYS A 172 11.16 41.12 59.43
N LEU A 173 12.18 41.45 60.22
CA LEU A 173 12.42 41.15 61.63
C LEU A 173 11.16 41.24 62.52
N VAL A 174 10.86 40.21 63.32
CA VAL A 174 10.29 40.36 64.67
C VAL A 174 10.84 39.27 65.59
N LYS A 175 11.69 39.66 66.55
CA LYS A 175 11.94 38.95 67.82
C LYS A 175 11.04 39.58 68.89
N LYS A 176 10.45 38.76 69.76
CA LYS A 176 10.07 39.13 71.14
C LYS A 176 10.27 37.88 72.01
N VAL A 177 11.35 37.88 72.79
CA VAL A 177 11.40 37.87 74.28
C VAL A 177 11.07 36.51 74.84
#